data_AF-A0A8H5Y2A7-F1
#
_entry.id   AF-A0A8H5Y2A7-F1
#
_cell.length_a   1.000
_cell.length_b   1.000
_cell.length_c   1.000
_cell.angle_alpha   90.00
_cell.angle_beta   90.00
_cell.angle_gamma   90.00
#
_symmetry.space_group_name_H-M   'P 1'
#
loop_
_entity.id
_entity.type
_entity.pdbx_description
1 polymer ?
#
loop_
_entity_poly.entity_id
_entity_poly.type
_entity_poly.pdbx_seq_one_letter_code
_entity_poly.pdbx_strand_id
1 'polypeptide(L)'
;MLALADCVDPGEGACDGDTKPGWERCLQSCRAIQRFSHSKALNLDVVRAQCLVAAYLMHCEVLRAASQAISVAWQQAISIRLNDKKAWPVENAQETLQRQQLWWTMYFLDRQVSRRSGIAYHIRDTEFDVDDFTLHAENNLIPQADITRSYLQALINLARLWSLVWDTFFAVGATNKGDWMEVELMDARILNTRRGLPKTLTWDSNEVANYTACDEDESHIRRRLKIFTRLELIRMLIKQNPVRQSAFNPETAHFCARLSREIIRSHHVYLSQYPEARASGYFTTSSIVECIYHLAPVIHCSVDSNEHSACVSAFNQARGILVKLSAYNNVAKKALKALNGVIKKWGTGDTKGSSGGKDTSALHGELQDHNNLDVPPEIHEFMRRIEVQDGQDSFDIDLGELMDMSMGWISGSEFDLQPDVLL
;
A
#
# COMPACT_ATOMS: atom_id res chain seq x y z
N MET A 1 -11.07 6.10 19.07
CA MET A 1 -10.50 7.25 18.34
C MET A 1 -11.48 7.62 17.23
N LEU A 2 -12.36 8.58 17.51
CA LEU A 2 -13.52 8.90 16.66
C LEU A 2 -13.11 9.35 15.26
N ALA A 3 -11.98 10.05 15.10
CA ALA A 3 -11.49 10.48 13.80
C ALA A 3 -11.28 9.34 12.80
N LEU A 4 -10.72 8.20 13.25
CA LEU A 4 -10.57 7.02 12.41
C LEU A 4 -11.91 6.33 12.12
N ALA A 5 -12.86 6.41 13.05
CA ALA A 5 -14.22 5.91 12.84
C ALA A 5 -14.97 6.76 11.80
N ASP A 6 -14.81 8.08 11.83
CA ASP A 6 -15.41 9.01 10.87
C ASP A 6 -14.87 8.80 9.45
N CYS A 7 -13.59 8.45 9.31
CA CYS A 7 -13.03 8.03 8.02
C CYS A 7 -13.67 6.75 7.44
N VAL A 8 -14.41 6.01 8.27
CA VAL A 8 -15.11 4.77 7.90
C VAL A 8 -16.64 5.00 7.92
N ASP A 9 -17.12 6.17 8.36
CA ASP A 9 -18.54 6.50 8.50
C ASP A 9 -19.16 6.98 7.15
N PRO A 10 -20.33 6.44 6.72
CA PRO A 10 -21.12 6.97 5.60
C PRO A 10 -21.27 8.48 5.51
N GLY A 11 -21.45 9.15 6.66
CA GLY A 11 -21.94 10.53 6.71
C GLY A 11 -20.87 11.60 6.56
N GLU A 12 -19.60 11.27 6.87
CA GLU A 12 -18.52 12.25 6.92
C GLU A 12 -17.62 12.29 5.66
N GLY A 13 -17.84 11.40 4.69
CA GLY A 13 -17.02 11.30 3.47
C GLY A 13 -15.66 10.65 3.74
N ALA A 14 -14.81 10.47 2.71
CA ALA A 14 -13.43 9.94 2.86
C ALA A 14 -12.37 11.05 2.61
N CYS A 15 -11.11 10.89 3.07
CA CYS A 15 -10.10 11.94 2.89
C CYS A 15 -9.85 12.20 1.38
N ASP A 16 -10.09 13.42 0.89
CA ASP A 16 -9.87 13.81 -0.50
C ASP A 16 -8.78 14.88 -0.66
N GLY A 17 -7.90 15.02 0.32
CA GLY A 17 -6.82 16.01 0.35
C GLY A 17 -7.28 17.36 0.91
N ASP A 18 -8.39 17.88 0.38
CA ASP A 18 -8.99 19.15 0.81
C ASP A 18 -9.90 18.97 2.04
N THR A 19 -10.67 17.90 2.06
CA THR A 19 -11.46 17.45 3.21
C THR A 19 -10.82 16.20 3.81
N LYS A 20 -10.63 16.25 5.13
CA LYS A 20 -10.10 15.16 5.95
C LYS A 20 -11.19 14.83 6.99
N PRO A 21 -12.02 13.81 6.76
CA PRO A 21 -13.04 13.38 7.72
C PRO A 21 -12.42 13.13 9.08
N GLY A 22 -13.11 13.48 10.16
CA GLY A 22 -12.55 13.38 11.51
C GLY A 22 -11.33 14.26 11.81
N TRP A 23 -10.91 15.18 10.92
CA TRP A 23 -9.69 15.97 11.10
C TRP A 23 -9.70 16.84 12.34
N GLU A 24 -10.82 17.51 12.63
CA GLU A 24 -10.92 18.30 13.86
C GLU A 24 -10.82 17.41 15.10
N ARG A 25 -11.39 16.19 15.07
CA ARG A 25 -11.25 15.21 16.16
C ARG A 25 -9.80 14.72 16.29
N CYS A 26 -9.08 14.58 15.18
CA CYS A 26 -7.65 14.28 15.18
C CYS A 26 -6.84 15.44 15.78
N LEU A 27 -7.12 16.68 15.40
CA LEU A 27 -6.47 17.87 15.96
C LEU A 27 -6.74 18.02 17.46
N GLN A 28 -7.97 17.78 17.91
CA GLN A 28 -8.32 17.75 19.32
C GLN A 28 -7.54 16.67 20.08
N SER A 29 -7.41 15.48 19.49
CA SER A 29 -6.59 14.39 20.05
C SER A 29 -5.12 14.82 20.18
N CYS A 30 -4.56 15.47 19.15
CA CYS A 30 -3.18 15.99 19.20
C CYS A 30 -3.00 17.04 20.30
N ARG A 31 -3.93 17.99 20.46
CA ARG A 31 -3.91 18.99 21.54
C ARG A 31 -3.98 18.34 22.92
N ALA A 32 -4.79 17.30 23.09
CA ALA A 32 -4.88 16.55 24.33
C ALA A 32 -3.55 15.82 24.62
N ILE A 33 -3.02 15.09 23.63
CA ILE A 33 -1.74 14.37 23.74
C ILE A 33 -0.61 15.32 24.16
N GLN A 34 -0.52 16.52 23.59
CA GLN A 34 0.49 17.51 23.95
C GLN A 34 0.41 17.88 25.44
N ARG A 35 -0.80 18.11 25.98
CA ARG A 35 -0.98 18.41 27.41
C ARG A 35 -0.54 17.26 28.31
N PHE A 36 -0.83 16.02 27.93
CA PHE A 36 -0.44 14.84 28.71
C PHE A 36 1.03 14.46 28.53
N SER A 37 1.64 14.76 27.39
CA SER A 37 3.07 14.47 27.11
C SER A 37 4.02 15.31 27.96
N HIS A 38 3.55 16.45 28.50
CA HIS A 38 4.29 17.27 29.46
C HIS A 38 4.05 16.88 30.94
N SER A 39 3.14 15.92 31.20
CA SER A 39 2.92 15.39 32.53
C SER A 39 4.07 14.45 32.92
N LYS A 40 4.43 14.41 34.22
CA LYS A 40 5.49 13.52 34.75
C LYS A 40 5.18 12.02 34.58
N ALA A 41 3.93 11.66 34.27
CA ALA A 41 3.48 10.28 34.11
C ALA A 41 3.12 10.02 32.64
N LEU A 42 4.12 9.76 31.80
CA LEU A 42 3.87 9.11 30.52
C LEU A 42 3.26 7.73 30.79
N ASN A 43 2.18 7.39 30.10
CA ASN A 43 1.47 6.13 30.26
C ASN A 43 1.21 5.48 28.88
N LEU A 44 0.69 4.25 28.89
CA LEU A 44 0.38 3.48 27.69
C LEU A 44 -0.62 4.19 26.76
N ASP A 45 -1.51 5.01 27.32
CA ASP A 45 -2.57 5.68 26.55
C ASP A 45 -2.02 6.77 25.63
N VAL A 46 -0.96 7.47 26.04
CA VAL A 46 -0.30 8.46 25.18
C VAL A 46 0.32 7.77 23.96
N VAL A 47 0.96 6.62 24.15
CA VAL A 47 1.54 5.80 23.06
C VAL A 47 0.44 5.26 22.14
N ARG A 48 -0.65 4.72 22.72
CA ARG A 48 -1.84 4.27 21.96
C ARG A 48 -2.39 5.39 21.10
N ALA A 49 -2.60 6.57 21.70
CA ALA A 49 -3.15 7.73 21.02
C ALA A 49 -2.25 8.20 19.87
N GLN A 50 -0.92 8.17 20.04
CA GLN A 50 0.01 8.49 18.95
C GLN A 50 0.01 7.44 17.82
N CYS A 51 -0.05 6.14 18.14
CA CYS A 51 -0.17 5.09 17.12
C CYS A 51 -1.46 5.27 16.31
N LEU A 52 -2.55 5.56 17.01
CA LEU A 52 -3.84 5.90 16.41
C LEU A 52 -3.70 7.12 15.48
N VAL A 53 -3.10 8.23 15.93
CA VAL A 53 -2.87 9.42 15.10
C VAL A 53 -2.05 9.08 13.85
N ALA A 54 -0.97 8.30 13.99
CA ALA A 54 -0.16 7.84 12.87
C ALA A 54 -0.98 7.01 11.86
N ALA A 55 -1.83 6.08 12.35
CA ALA A 55 -2.71 5.28 11.49
C ALA A 55 -3.74 6.15 10.74
N TYR A 56 -4.30 7.18 11.39
CA TYR A 56 -5.19 8.14 10.74
C TYR A 56 -4.47 9.04 9.74
N LEU A 57 -3.27 9.54 10.06
CA LEU A 57 -2.49 10.35 9.13
C LEU A 57 -2.04 9.55 7.91
N MET A 58 -1.69 8.27 8.10
CA MET A 58 -1.47 7.33 7.02
C MET A 58 -2.75 7.11 6.21
N HIS A 59 -3.92 7.03 6.87
CA HIS A 59 -5.22 6.97 6.20
C HIS A 59 -5.47 8.21 5.33
N CYS A 60 -5.13 9.41 5.79
CA CYS A 60 -5.31 10.63 4.99
C CYS A 60 -4.11 11.00 4.07
N GLU A 61 -3.14 10.11 3.84
CA GLU A 61 -1.92 10.36 3.01
C GLU A 61 -1.02 11.48 3.49
N VAL A 62 -1.11 11.85 4.77
CA VAL A 62 -0.17 12.80 5.35
C VAL A 62 1.06 12.01 5.83
N LEU A 63 1.71 11.30 4.91
CA LEU A 63 2.69 10.25 5.19
C LEU A 63 3.91 10.77 5.99
N ARG A 64 4.34 12.00 5.72
CA ARG A 64 5.40 12.66 6.51
C ARG A 64 4.97 12.87 7.96
N ALA A 65 3.74 13.32 8.19
CA ALA A 65 3.21 13.51 9.53
C ALA A 65 2.94 12.16 10.22
N ALA A 66 2.53 11.13 9.48
CA ALA A 66 2.40 9.77 9.99
C ALA A 66 3.76 9.21 10.48
N SER A 67 4.82 9.43 9.70
CA SER A 67 6.20 9.10 10.07
C SER A 67 6.68 9.83 11.33
N GLN A 68 6.36 11.12 11.45
CA GLN A 68 6.65 11.88 12.66
C GLN A 68 5.87 11.36 13.87
N ALA A 69 4.57 11.09 13.71
CA ALA A 69 3.72 10.57 14.78
C ALA A 69 4.19 9.20 15.28
N ILE A 70 4.57 8.28 14.38
CA ILE A 70 5.11 6.97 14.79
C ILE A 70 6.48 7.09 15.46
N SER A 71 7.32 8.04 15.03
CA SER A 71 8.60 8.34 15.69
C SER A 71 8.40 8.84 17.12
N VAL A 72 7.38 9.70 17.34
CA VAL A 72 7.04 10.16 18.69
C VAL A 72 6.48 9.02 19.54
N ALA A 73 5.61 8.18 18.97
CA ALA A 73 5.09 6.99 19.66
C ALA A 73 6.23 6.06 20.09
N TRP A 74 7.21 5.83 19.22
CA TRP A 74 8.43 5.08 19.50
C TRP A 74 9.21 5.65 20.68
N GLN A 75 9.54 6.95 20.65
CA GLN A 75 10.29 7.61 21.72
C GLN A 75 9.56 7.52 23.07
N GLN A 76 8.24 7.67 23.06
CA GLN A 76 7.41 7.52 24.25
C GLN A 76 7.38 6.07 24.76
N ALA A 77 7.26 5.09 23.85
CA ALA A 77 7.29 3.67 24.19
C ALA A 77 8.62 3.28 24.86
N ILE A 78 9.75 3.77 24.37
CA ILE A 78 11.06 3.59 25.01
C ILE A 78 11.10 4.23 26.40
N SER A 79 10.56 5.44 26.56
CA SER A 79 10.60 6.15 27.85
C SER A 79 9.87 5.41 28.98
N ILE A 80 8.84 4.63 28.64
CA ILE A 80 8.08 3.78 29.59
C ILE A 80 8.53 2.32 29.60
N ARG A 81 9.67 2.01 28.96
CA ARG A 81 10.26 0.68 28.80
C ARG A 81 9.31 -0.37 28.20
N LEU A 82 8.45 0.06 27.27
CA LEU A 82 7.54 -0.85 26.57
C LEU A 82 8.29 -1.86 25.68
N ASN A 83 9.50 -1.54 25.23
CA ASN A 83 10.35 -2.42 24.42
C ASN A 83 11.03 -3.55 25.21
N ASP A 84 10.93 -3.57 26.53
CA ASP A 84 11.63 -4.53 27.39
C ASP A 84 10.61 -5.26 28.28
N LYS A 85 10.22 -6.47 27.90
CA LYS A 85 9.23 -7.28 28.63
C LYS A 85 9.64 -7.51 30.10
N LYS A 86 10.94 -7.55 30.41
CA LYS A 86 11.42 -7.76 31.79
C LYS A 86 11.12 -6.56 32.69
N ALA A 87 10.87 -5.39 32.11
CA ALA A 87 10.49 -4.19 32.83
C ALA A 87 8.97 -4.08 33.11
N TRP A 88 8.16 -5.02 32.60
CA TRP A 88 6.72 -4.95 32.75
C TRP A 88 6.24 -5.49 34.10
N PRO A 89 5.09 -5.02 34.62
CA PRO A 89 4.50 -5.59 35.83
C PRO A 89 4.15 -7.07 35.63
N VAL A 90 4.75 -7.95 36.43
CA VAL A 90 4.59 -9.41 36.31
C VAL A 90 3.22 -9.90 36.83
N GLU A 91 2.58 -9.11 37.69
CA GLU A 91 1.40 -9.54 38.46
C GLU A 91 0.08 -9.52 37.66
N ASN A 92 0.05 -8.93 36.46
CA ASN A 92 -1.17 -8.78 35.67
C ASN A 92 -1.00 -9.29 34.22
N ALA A 93 -1.54 -10.48 33.96
CA ALA A 93 -1.52 -11.10 32.64
C ALA A 93 -2.27 -10.29 31.57
N GLN A 94 -3.35 -9.61 31.95
CA GLN A 94 -4.12 -8.77 31.02
C GLN A 94 -3.33 -7.51 30.64
N GLU A 95 -2.69 -6.86 31.62
CA GLU A 95 -1.83 -5.70 31.35
C GLU A 95 -0.62 -6.09 30.48
N THR A 96 -0.02 -7.26 30.75
CA THR A 96 1.06 -7.83 29.93
C THR A 96 0.60 -8.01 28.49
N LEU A 97 -0.58 -8.58 28.28
CA LEU A 97 -1.15 -8.76 26.95
C LEU A 97 -1.39 -7.43 26.24
N GLN A 98 -1.95 -6.43 26.93
CA GLN A 98 -2.20 -5.11 26.37
C GLN A 98 -0.89 -4.39 25.95
N ARG A 99 0.17 -4.51 26.75
CA ARG A 99 1.51 -3.99 26.43
C ARG A 99 2.08 -4.67 25.18
N GLN A 100 1.97 -6.00 25.12
CA GLN A 100 2.39 -6.80 23.97
C GLN A 100 1.64 -6.42 22.69
N GLN A 101 0.31 -6.28 22.76
CA GLN A 101 -0.53 -5.84 21.63
C GLN A 101 -0.16 -4.44 21.14
N LEU A 102 0.01 -3.49 22.06
CA LEU A 102 0.41 -2.13 21.73
C LEU A 102 1.79 -2.09 21.05
N TRP A 103 2.76 -2.82 21.61
CA TRP A 103 4.10 -2.94 21.04
C TRP A 103 4.05 -3.44 19.60
N TRP A 104 3.39 -4.57 19.36
CA TRP A 104 3.34 -5.18 18.04
C TRP A 104 2.51 -4.39 17.03
N THR A 105 1.51 -3.64 17.50
CA THR A 105 0.74 -2.71 16.67
C THR A 105 1.62 -1.56 16.20
N MET A 106 2.39 -0.94 17.11
CA MET A 106 3.36 0.11 16.78
C MET A 106 4.44 -0.40 15.81
N TYR A 107 4.99 -1.58 16.09
CA TYR A 107 5.98 -2.26 15.25
C TYR A 107 5.49 -2.48 13.81
N PHE A 108 4.26 -2.96 13.66
CA PHE A 108 3.65 -3.15 12.34
C PHE A 108 3.39 -1.81 11.65
N LEU A 109 2.85 -0.82 12.38
CA LEU A 109 2.52 0.50 11.82
C LEU A 109 3.76 1.25 11.33
N ASP A 110 4.88 1.19 12.04
CA ASP A 110 6.16 1.76 11.61
C ASP A 110 6.59 1.23 10.22
N ARG A 111 6.44 -0.07 10.00
CA ARG A 111 6.76 -0.71 8.72
C ARG A 111 5.77 -0.39 7.62
N GLN A 112 4.48 -0.25 7.93
CA GLN A 112 3.50 0.21 6.95
C GLN A 112 3.76 1.66 6.55
N VAL A 113 4.04 2.54 7.51
CA VAL A 113 4.42 3.92 7.21
C VAL A 113 5.66 3.93 6.33
N SER A 114 6.72 3.21 6.71
CA SER A 114 7.95 3.05 5.92
C SER A 114 7.66 2.59 4.48
N ARG A 115 6.89 1.50 4.31
CA ARG A 115 6.50 0.98 3.00
C ARG A 115 5.85 2.05 2.14
N ARG A 116 4.90 2.78 2.71
CA ARG A 116 4.07 3.74 1.97
C ARG A 116 4.78 5.06 1.70
N SER A 117 5.69 5.46 2.58
CA SER A 117 6.44 6.72 2.44
C SER A 117 7.79 6.57 1.74
N GLY A 118 8.23 5.34 1.46
CA GLY A 118 9.51 5.08 0.81
C GLY A 118 10.72 5.51 1.65
N ILE A 119 10.57 5.56 2.98
CA ILE A 119 11.67 5.82 3.92
C ILE A 119 11.92 4.61 4.81
N ALA A 120 13.09 4.56 5.45
CA ALA A 120 13.42 3.50 6.38
C ALA A 120 12.47 3.45 7.59
N TYR A 121 12.22 2.25 8.10
CA TYR A 121 11.53 2.04 9.37
C TYR A 121 12.45 2.37 10.55
N HIS A 122 11.86 2.70 11.70
CA HIS A 122 12.59 3.14 12.89
C HIS A 122 12.94 1.97 13.82
N ILE A 123 12.02 1.02 14.00
CA ILE A 123 12.12 -0.03 15.01
C ILE A 123 12.87 -1.23 14.43
N ARG A 124 14.16 -1.36 14.80
CA ARG A 124 15.00 -2.50 14.41
C ARG A 124 14.76 -3.69 15.34
N ASP A 125 14.86 -4.90 14.79
CA ASP A 125 14.62 -6.16 15.51
C ASP A 125 15.60 -6.41 16.67
N THR A 126 16.72 -5.68 16.70
CA THR A 126 17.74 -5.76 17.76
C THR A 126 17.49 -4.81 18.94
N GLU A 127 16.48 -3.95 18.88
CA GLU A 127 16.27 -2.85 19.85
C GLU A 127 15.23 -3.16 20.93
N PHE A 128 14.71 -4.38 20.96
CA PHE A 128 13.63 -4.77 21.86
C PHE A 128 13.68 -6.25 22.27
N ASP A 129 13.03 -6.54 23.39
CA ASP A 129 12.85 -7.86 23.99
C ASP A 129 11.37 -8.03 24.36
N VAL A 130 10.54 -8.34 23.35
CA VAL A 130 9.10 -8.54 23.49
C VAL A 130 8.73 -9.82 22.75
N ASP A 131 8.10 -10.75 23.47
CA ASP A 131 7.72 -12.04 22.89
C ASP A 131 6.66 -11.89 21.80
N ASP A 132 6.70 -12.81 20.83
CA ASP A 132 5.61 -13.07 19.89
C ASP A 132 4.37 -13.64 20.62
N PHE A 133 3.23 -13.71 19.92
CA PHE A 133 2.06 -14.37 20.46
C PHE A 133 2.23 -15.89 20.37
N THR A 134 2.27 -16.57 21.52
CA THR A 134 2.26 -18.04 21.59
C THR A 134 0.90 -18.56 21.17
N LEU A 135 0.84 -19.25 20.03
CA LEU A 135 -0.37 -19.93 19.57
C LEU A 135 -0.39 -21.33 20.19
N HIS A 136 -1.24 -21.56 21.20
CA HIS A 136 -1.46 -22.91 21.71
C HIS A 136 -2.26 -23.70 20.67
N ALA A 137 -1.63 -24.73 20.08
CA ALA A 137 -2.25 -25.60 19.08
C ALA A 137 -3.24 -26.62 19.69
N GLU A 138 -3.47 -26.56 21.00
CA GLU A 138 -4.18 -27.58 21.75
C GLU A 138 -5.62 -27.16 21.99
N ASN A 139 -6.46 -27.37 20.98
CA ASN A 139 -7.87 -27.79 21.03
C ASN A 139 -8.67 -27.20 19.86
N ASN A 140 -9.45 -28.06 19.20
CA ASN A 140 -10.21 -27.78 17.96
C ASN A 140 -11.38 -26.77 18.10
N LEU A 141 -11.38 -25.98 19.17
CA LEU A 141 -12.30 -24.86 19.40
C LEU A 141 -11.41 -23.67 19.76
N ILE A 142 -11.09 -22.84 18.78
CA ILE A 142 -10.24 -21.65 18.97
C ILE A 142 -11.14 -20.52 19.49
N PRO A 143 -10.98 -20.05 20.74
CA PRO A 143 -11.67 -18.86 21.24
C PRO A 143 -11.42 -17.65 20.33
N GLN A 144 -12.36 -16.71 20.27
CA GLN A 144 -12.24 -15.46 19.51
C GLN A 144 -10.94 -14.68 19.79
N ALA A 145 -10.48 -14.73 21.05
CA ALA A 145 -9.21 -14.14 21.48
C ALA A 145 -8.00 -14.72 20.73
N ASP A 146 -8.04 -16.02 20.40
CA ASP A 146 -6.95 -16.71 19.73
C ASP A 146 -6.95 -16.47 18.21
N ILE A 147 -8.11 -16.14 17.61
CA ILE A 147 -8.21 -15.67 16.22
C ILE A 147 -7.54 -14.29 16.09
N THR A 148 -7.84 -13.36 17.00
CA THR A 148 -7.24 -12.02 16.98
C THR A 148 -5.73 -12.07 17.24
N ARG A 149 -5.26 -12.89 18.18
CA ARG A 149 -3.82 -13.12 18.40
C ARG A 149 -3.15 -13.74 17.17
N SER A 150 -3.80 -14.73 16.54
CA SER A 150 -3.29 -15.32 15.29
C SER A 150 -3.16 -14.28 14.19
N TYR A 151 -4.15 -13.38 14.06
CA TYR A 151 -4.11 -12.30 13.08
C TYR A 151 -2.98 -11.32 13.36
N LEU A 152 -2.82 -10.88 14.61
CA LEU A 152 -1.69 -10.03 15.02
C LEU A 152 -0.35 -10.70 14.73
N GLN A 153 -0.21 -12.00 15.04
CA GLN A 153 1.00 -12.76 14.72
C GLN A 153 1.26 -12.82 13.21
N ALA A 154 0.23 -13.01 12.38
CA ALA A 154 0.37 -12.95 10.93
C ALA A 154 0.82 -11.56 10.45
N LEU A 155 0.33 -10.48 11.06
CA LEU A 155 0.77 -9.11 10.77
C LEU A 155 2.24 -8.89 11.18
N ILE A 156 2.68 -9.41 12.34
CA ILE A 156 4.09 -9.36 12.77
C ILE A 156 4.99 -10.07 11.76
N ASN A 157 4.59 -11.27 11.33
CA ASN A 157 5.33 -12.05 10.34
C ASN A 157 5.43 -11.31 8.99
N LEU A 158 4.33 -10.69 8.54
CA LEU A 158 4.32 -9.84 7.35
C LEU A 158 5.23 -8.61 7.50
N ALA A 159 5.23 -7.99 8.67
CA ALA A 159 6.08 -6.85 8.98
C ALA A 159 7.58 -7.22 8.94
N ARG A 160 7.97 -8.35 9.54
CA ARG A 160 9.34 -8.87 9.45
C ARG A 160 9.74 -9.20 8.01
N LEU A 161 8.83 -9.84 7.26
CA LEU A 161 9.04 -10.14 5.85
C LEU A 161 9.24 -8.86 5.04
N TRP A 162 8.46 -7.81 5.31
CA TRP A 162 8.66 -6.50 4.69
C TRP A 162 10.02 -5.88 5.04
N SER A 163 10.47 -5.95 6.29
CA SER A 163 11.81 -5.47 6.66
C SER A 163 12.91 -6.17 5.87
N LEU A 164 12.82 -7.50 5.73
CA LEU A 164 13.77 -8.26 4.91
C LEU A 164 13.74 -7.84 3.44
N VAL A 165 12.55 -7.64 2.87
CA VAL A 165 12.36 -7.12 1.50
C VAL A 165 12.98 -5.74 1.35
N TRP A 166 12.72 -4.84 2.30
CA TRP A 166 13.25 -3.49 2.32
C TRP A 166 14.78 -3.49 2.34
N ASP A 167 15.38 -4.19 3.31
CA ASP A 167 16.83 -4.24 3.48
C ASP A 167 17.55 -4.88 2.28
N THR A 168 16.92 -5.88 1.65
CA THR A 168 17.51 -6.61 0.52
C THR A 168 17.40 -5.86 -0.80
N PHE A 169 16.31 -5.11 -1.03
CA PHE A 169 16.00 -4.57 -2.35
C PHE A 169 15.82 -3.05 -2.43
N PHE A 170 15.47 -2.38 -1.33
CA PHE A 170 15.04 -0.99 -1.34
C PHE A 170 15.94 -0.06 -0.52
N ALA A 171 16.61 -0.57 0.52
CA ALA A 171 17.53 0.21 1.33
C ALA A 171 18.63 0.85 0.46
N VAL A 172 19.10 2.02 0.89
CA VAL A 172 20.14 2.76 0.16
C VAL A 172 21.37 1.87 -0.06
N GLY A 173 21.79 1.16 0.99
CA GLY A 173 22.92 0.22 0.97
C GLY A 173 22.58 -1.20 0.48
N ALA A 174 21.39 -1.46 -0.05
CA ALA A 174 21.04 -2.79 -0.55
C ALA A 174 21.95 -3.17 -1.74
N THR A 175 22.72 -4.24 -1.59
CA THR A 175 23.68 -4.73 -2.59
C THR A 175 23.04 -5.64 -3.63
N ASN A 176 21.89 -6.24 -3.30
CA ASN A 176 21.25 -7.28 -4.11
C ASN A 176 20.14 -6.70 -5.01
N LYS A 177 20.25 -5.41 -5.38
CA LYS A 177 19.30 -4.72 -6.26
C LYS A 177 19.38 -5.33 -7.66
N GLY A 178 18.40 -6.17 -8.00
CA GLY A 178 18.32 -6.78 -9.32
C GLY A 178 18.84 -8.21 -9.38
N ASP A 179 19.32 -8.79 -8.27
CA ASP A 179 19.72 -10.19 -8.24
C ASP A 179 18.48 -11.10 -8.27
N TRP A 180 18.34 -11.84 -9.38
CA TRP A 180 17.22 -12.76 -9.58
C TRP A 180 17.22 -13.91 -8.59
N MET A 181 18.40 -14.40 -8.16
CA MET A 181 18.48 -15.48 -7.18
C MET A 181 17.92 -15.04 -5.83
N GLU A 182 18.23 -13.81 -5.41
CA GLU A 182 17.70 -13.20 -4.20
C GLU A 182 16.19 -12.95 -4.30
N VAL A 183 15.69 -12.58 -5.49
CA VAL A 183 14.26 -12.46 -5.76
C VAL A 183 13.55 -13.81 -5.59
N GLU A 184 14.09 -14.91 -6.14
CA GLU A 184 13.49 -16.24 -5.98
C GLU A 184 13.60 -16.76 -4.54
N LEU A 185 14.73 -16.52 -3.86
CA LEU A 185 14.89 -16.85 -2.45
C LEU A 185 13.84 -16.12 -1.59
N MET A 186 13.61 -14.83 -1.88
CA MET A 186 12.58 -14.06 -1.19
C MET A 186 11.17 -14.57 -1.53
N ASP A 187 10.88 -14.91 -2.79
CA ASP A 187 9.57 -15.49 -3.17
C ASP A 187 9.31 -16.79 -2.42
N ALA A 188 10.31 -17.66 -2.31
CA ALA A 188 10.22 -18.89 -1.54
C ALA A 188 9.93 -18.63 -0.04
N ARG A 189 10.54 -17.59 0.55
CA ARG A 189 10.24 -17.17 1.93
C ARG A 189 8.80 -16.68 2.07
N ILE A 190 8.32 -15.85 1.15
CA ILE A 190 6.93 -15.35 1.16
C ILE A 190 5.95 -16.52 1.07
N LEU A 191 6.19 -17.47 0.18
CA LEU A 191 5.37 -18.68 0.03
C LEU A 191 5.42 -19.57 1.28
N ASN A 192 6.57 -19.68 1.94
CA ASN A 192 6.69 -20.41 3.20
C ASN A 192 5.88 -19.73 4.32
N THR A 193 5.94 -18.41 4.43
CA THR A 193 5.09 -17.64 5.35
C THR A 193 3.61 -17.88 5.07
N ARG A 194 3.19 -17.91 3.80
CA ARG A 194 1.80 -18.22 3.41
C ARG A 194 1.37 -19.62 3.87
N ARG A 195 2.23 -20.63 3.69
CA ARG A 195 1.95 -22.03 4.08
C ARG A 195 1.86 -22.21 5.59
N GLY A 196 2.58 -21.40 6.36
CA GLY A 196 2.56 -21.42 7.83
C GLY A 196 1.34 -20.74 8.45
N LEU A 197 0.45 -20.13 7.66
CA LEU A 197 -0.75 -19.50 8.20
C LEU A 197 -1.76 -20.54 8.71
N PRO A 198 -2.47 -20.26 9.82
CA PRO A 198 -3.57 -21.10 10.24
C PRO A 198 -4.69 -21.08 9.19
N LYS A 199 -5.48 -22.17 9.13
CA LYS A 199 -6.62 -22.27 8.22
C LYS A 199 -7.61 -21.11 8.39
N THR A 200 -7.73 -20.56 9.59
CA THR A 200 -8.59 -19.40 9.91
C THR A 200 -8.14 -18.08 9.29
N LEU A 201 -6.89 -18.00 8.80
CA LEU A 201 -6.34 -16.82 8.11
C LEU A 201 -5.98 -17.06 6.65
N THR A 202 -6.26 -18.27 6.15
CA THR A 202 -6.02 -18.62 4.75
C THR A 202 -7.21 -18.18 3.91
N TRP A 203 -6.95 -17.49 2.80
CA TRP A 203 -7.96 -17.10 1.83
C TRP A 203 -8.05 -18.11 0.68
N ASP A 204 -9.27 -18.51 0.36
CA ASP A 204 -9.64 -19.17 -0.89
C ASP A 204 -10.93 -18.54 -1.41
N SER A 205 -10.91 -18.02 -2.63
CA SER A 205 -12.09 -17.36 -3.20
C SER A 205 -13.22 -18.33 -3.52
N ASN A 206 -12.94 -19.61 -3.70
CA ASN A 206 -13.95 -20.63 -3.98
C ASN A 206 -14.70 -21.02 -2.70
N GLU A 207 -14.10 -20.76 -1.55
CA GLU A 207 -14.62 -21.10 -0.22
C GLU A 207 -15.38 -19.94 0.43
N VAL A 208 -15.49 -18.77 -0.20
CA VAL A 208 -16.13 -17.57 0.39
C VAL A 208 -17.57 -17.86 0.80
N ALA A 209 -18.33 -18.58 -0.02
CA ALA A 209 -19.68 -19.01 0.32
C ALA A 209 -19.72 -19.97 1.52
N ASN A 210 -18.71 -20.84 1.66
CA ASN A 210 -18.59 -21.77 2.77
C ASN A 210 -18.25 -21.05 4.08
N TYR A 211 -17.40 -20.02 4.04
CA TYR A 211 -17.10 -19.19 5.21
C TYR A 211 -18.38 -18.54 5.75
N THR A 212 -19.20 -17.97 4.86
CA THR A 212 -20.50 -17.40 5.23
C THR A 212 -21.47 -18.46 5.77
N ALA A 213 -21.51 -19.65 5.16
CA ALA A 213 -22.38 -20.74 5.61
C ALA A 213 -21.98 -21.29 7.00
N CYS A 214 -20.72 -21.15 7.39
CA CYS A 214 -20.22 -21.48 8.73
C CYS A 214 -20.42 -20.36 9.76
N ASP A 215 -21.19 -19.30 9.43
CA ASP A 215 -21.46 -18.15 10.31
C ASP A 215 -20.16 -17.44 10.78
N GLU A 216 -19.12 -17.46 9.94
CA GLU A 216 -17.90 -16.72 10.20
C GLU A 216 -18.14 -15.21 10.03
N ASP A 217 -17.75 -14.43 11.03
CA ASP A 217 -17.91 -12.98 11.03
C ASP A 217 -17.18 -12.33 9.85
N GLU A 218 -17.81 -11.32 9.24
CA GLU A 218 -17.28 -10.64 8.05
C GLU A 218 -15.88 -10.06 8.31
N SER A 219 -15.63 -9.58 9.53
CA SER A 219 -14.34 -9.06 9.94
C SER A 219 -13.22 -10.11 9.82
N HIS A 220 -13.48 -11.39 10.09
CA HIS A 220 -12.51 -12.46 9.92
C HIS A 220 -12.25 -12.79 8.46
N ILE A 221 -13.32 -12.87 7.67
CA ILE A 221 -13.22 -13.11 6.23
C ILE A 221 -12.41 -12.00 5.57
N ARG A 222 -12.62 -10.74 5.99
CA ARG A 222 -11.83 -9.59 5.56
C ARG A 222 -10.35 -9.71 5.96
N ARG A 223 -10.04 -10.20 7.17
CA ARG A 223 -8.65 -10.43 7.61
C ARG A 223 -7.93 -11.45 6.72
N ARG A 224 -8.60 -12.54 6.32
CA ARG A 224 -8.04 -13.53 5.37
C ARG A 224 -7.66 -12.88 4.05
N LEU A 225 -8.60 -12.13 3.44
CA LEU A 225 -8.37 -11.43 2.17
C LEU A 225 -7.19 -10.44 2.28
N LYS A 226 -7.13 -9.70 3.40
CA LYS A 226 -6.06 -8.73 3.67
C LYS A 226 -4.68 -9.36 3.78
N ILE A 227 -4.55 -10.50 4.45
CA ILE A 227 -3.27 -11.22 4.55
C ILE A 227 -2.86 -11.76 3.19
N PHE A 228 -3.78 -12.43 2.49
CA PHE A 228 -3.56 -12.96 1.15
C PHE A 228 -3.07 -11.87 0.18
N THR A 229 -3.80 -10.76 0.12
CA THR A 229 -3.48 -9.65 -0.76
C THR A 229 -2.09 -9.09 -0.47
N ARG A 230 -1.74 -8.86 0.81
CA ARG A 230 -0.41 -8.35 1.18
C ARG A 230 0.72 -9.26 0.73
N LEU A 231 0.56 -10.59 0.88
CA LEU A 231 1.56 -11.55 0.43
C LEU A 231 1.74 -11.47 -1.10
N GLU A 232 0.65 -11.51 -1.86
CA GLU A 232 0.75 -11.47 -3.33
C GLU A 232 1.27 -10.13 -3.85
N LEU A 233 0.89 -9.01 -3.25
CA LEU A 233 1.45 -7.68 -3.57
C LEU A 233 2.97 -7.64 -3.34
N ILE A 234 3.46 -8.17 -2.20
CA ILE A 234 4.91 -8.24 -1.95
C ILE A 234 5.62 -9.08 -3.02
N ARG A 235 5.03 -10.21 -3.44
CA ARG A 235 5.60 -11.08 -4.50
C ARG A 235 5.71 -10.34 -5.84
N MET A 236 4.68 -9.58 -6.21
CA MET A 236 4.72 -8.76 -7.42
C MET A 236 5.78 -7.66 -7.30
N LEU A 237 5.86 -7.00 -6.14
CA LEU A 237 6.79 -5.91 -5.90
C LEU A 237 8.27 -6.33 -5.95
N ILE A 238 8.62 -7.51 -5.42
CA ILE A 238 10.01 -7.99 -5.48
C ILE A 238 10.43 -8.42 -6.90
N LYS A 239 9.48 -8.91 -7.71
CA LYS A 239 9.74 -9.35 -9.08
C LYS A 239 9.71 -8.19 -10.08
N GLN A 240 8.79 -7.26 -9.89
CA GLN A 240 8.62 -6.07 -10.71
C GLN A 240 8.64 -4.84 -9.82
N ASN A 241 9.85 -4.36 -9.55
CA ASN A 241 10.08 -3.20 -8.71
C ASN A 241 9.98 -1.93 -9.56
N PRO A 242 9.03 -1.01 -9.26
CA PRO A 242 8.85 0.23 -10.02
C PRO A 242 10.07 1.17 -9.97
N VAL A 243 10.92 1.05 -8.94
CA VAL A 243 12.15 1.84 -8.82
C VAL A 243 13.25 1.32 -9.76
N ARG A 244 13.14 0.07 -10.23
CA ARG A 244 14.09 -0.50 -11.20
C ARG A 244 13.65 -0.07 -12.60
N GLN A 245 14.48 0.71 -13.28
CA GLN A 245 14.38 0.92 -14.73
C GLN A 245 14.86 -0.35 -15.47
N SER A 246 14.20 -1.48 -15.22
CA SER A 246 14.47 -2.72 -15.94
C SER A 246 13.67 -2.76 -17.24
N ALA A 247 14.31 -3.21 -18.32
CA ALA A 247 13.62 -3.51 -19.57
C ALA A 247 12.44 -4.47 -19.30
N PHE A 248 11.38 -4.33 -20.09
CA PHE A 248 10.21 -5.21 -20.02
C PHE A 248 10.63 -6.68 -20.16
N ASN A 249 10.37 -7.47 -19.11
CA ASN A 249 10.52 -8.92 -19.15
C ASN A 249 9.12 -9.54 -19.28
N PRO A 250 8.78 -10.16 -20.42
CA PRO A 250 7.47 -10.75 -20.66
C PRO A 250 7.06 -11.79 -19.61
N GLU A 251 7.96 -12.68 -19.20
CA GLU A 251 7.67 -13.75 -18.24
C GLU A 251 7.33 -13.17 -16.86
N THR A 252 8.12 -12.19 -16.41
CA THR A 252 7.87 -11.50 -15.15
C THR A 252 6.57 -10.70 -15.20
N ALA A 253 6.31 -9.99 -16.30
CA ALA A 253 5.08 -9.22 -16.49
C ALA A 253 3.84 -10.13 -16.51
N HIS A 254 3.88 -11.26 -17.23
CA HIS A 254 2.79 -12.25 -17.24
C HIS A 254 2.57 -12.85 -15.86
N PHE A 255 3.63 -13.15 -15.12
CA PHE A 255 3.53 -13.64 -13.76
C PHE A 255 2.84 -12.62 -12.83
N CYS A 256 3.31 -11.36 -12.82
CA CYS A 256 2.71 -10.29 -12.00
C CYS A 256 1.27 -10.00 -12.44
N ALA A 257 0.98 -10.02 -13.74
CA ALA A 257 -0.37 -9.87 -14.24
C ALA A 257 -1.30 -10.99 -13.75
N ARG A 258 -0.85 -12.26 -13.77
CA ARG A 258 -1.62 -13.39 -13.23
C ARG A 258 -1.96 -13.22 -11.76
N LEU A 259 -0.99 -12.80 -10.94
CA LEU A 259 -1.24 -12.50 -9.52
C LEU A 259 -2.23 -11.33 -9.36
N SER A 260 -2.07 -10.27 -10.15
CA SER A 260 -2.99 -9.13 -10.17
C SER A 260 -4.42 -9.54 -10.49
N ARG A 261 -4.61 -10.39 -11.51
CA ARG A 261 -5.94 -10.91 -11.88
C ARG A 261 -6.58 -11.66 -10.70
N GLU A 262 -5.79 -12.47 -9.99
CA GLU A 262 -6.27 -13.23 -8.85
C GLU A 262 -6.64 -12.34 -7.65
N ILE A 263 -5.86 -11.29 -7.38
CA ILE A 263 -6.19 -10.29 -6.35
C ILE A 263 -7.49 -9.56 -6.71
N ILE A 264 -7.62 -9.09 -7.97
CA ILE A 264 -8.81 -8.39 -8.45
C ILE A 264 -10.05 -9.28 -8.31
N ARG A 265 -9.93 -10.54 -8.74
CA ARG A 265 -11.00 -11.54 -8.62
C ARG A 265 -11.39 -11.78 -7.17
N SER A 266 -10.41 -11.93 -6.27
CA SER A 266 -10.64 -12.13 -4.84
C SER A 266 -11.42 -10.97 -4.21
N HIS A 267 -11.03 -9.72 -4.51
CA HIS A 267 -11.74 -8.54 -4.03
C HIS A 267 -13.14 -8.41 -4.64
N HIS A 268 -13.30 -8.76 -5.92
CA HIS A 268 -14.60 -8.79 -6.59
C HIS A 268 -15.57 -9.77 -5.90
N VAL A 269 -15.13 -11.00 -5.63
CA VAL A 269 -15.93 -12.01 -4.93
C VAL A 269 -16.32 -11.52 -3.53
N TYR A 270 -15.36 -11.03 -2.76
CA TYR A 270 -15.60 -10.50 -1.41
C TYR A 270 -16.61 -9.34 -1.42
N LEU A 271 -16.44 -8.33 -2.27
CA LEU A 271 -17.34 -7.17 -2.35
C LEU A 271 -18.72 -7.53 -2.93
N SER A 272 -18.83 -8.63 -3.67
CA SER A 272 -20.12 -9.11 -4.13
C SER A 272 -20.92 -9.76 -3.00
N GLN A 273 -20.22 -10.44 -2.08
CA GLN A 273 -20.82 -11.02 -0.87
C GLN A 273 -21.09 -9.96 0.21
N TYR A 274 -20.20 -8.97 0.36
CA TYR A 274 -20.24 -7.96 1.41
C TYR A 274 -20.19 -6.52 0.82
N PRO A 275 -21.22 -6.08 0.09
CA PRO A 275 -21.24 -4.77 -0.57
C PRO A 275 -21.15 -3.58 0.41
N GLU A 276 -21.63 -3.77 1.65
CA GLU A 276 -21.61 -2.75 2.70
C GLU A 276 -20.31 -2.73 3.52
N ALA A 277 -19.31 -3.58 3.21
CA ALA A 277 -18.05 -3.65 3.96
C ALA A 277 -17.09 -2.48 3.63
N ARG A 278 -17.50 -1.26 3.99
CA ARG A 278 -16.80 -0.01 3.66
C ARG A 278 -15.41 0.11 4.29
N ALA A 279 -15.20 -0.56 5.43
CA ALA A 279 -13.90 -0.64 6.10
C ALA A 279 -12.80 -1.27 5.21
N SER A 280 -13.18 -1.99 4.15
CA SER A 280 -12.24 -2.51 3.13
C SER A 280 -11.99 -1.54 1.97
N GLY A 281 -12.86 -0.54 1.78
CA GLY A 281 -12.89 0.29 0.57
C GLY A 281 -11.55 0.93 0.25
N TYR A 282 -10.83 1.40 1.27
CA TYR A 282 -9.47 1.87 1.05
C TYR A 282 -8.53 0.77 0.60
N PHE A 283 -8.37 -0.25 1.44
CA PHE A 283 -7.37 -1.29 1.25
C PHE A 283 -7.56 -1.94 -0.11
N THR A 284 -8.82 -2.19 -0.49
CA THR A 284 -9.21 -2.63 -1.81
C THR A 284 -8.78 -1.64 -2.89
N THR A 285 -9.12 -0.35 -2.77
CA THR A 285 -8.74 0.67 -3.76
C THR A 285 -7.23 0.68 -3.99
N SER A 286 -6.45 0.72 -2.91
CA SER A 286 -4.98 0.72 -2.96
C SER A 286 -4.44 -0.51 -3.68
N SER A 287 -4.90 -1.70 -3.26
CA SER A 287 -4.49 -2.97 -3.85
C SER A 287 -4.87 -3.08 -5.33
N ILE A 288 -6.06 -2.59 -5.71
CA ILE A 288 -6.54 -2.60 -7.09
C ILE A 288 -5.71 -1.65 -7.98
N VAL A 289 -5.32 -0.48 -7.47
CA VAL A 289 -4.43 0.44 -8.21
C VAL A 289 -3.06 -0.20 -8.44
N GLU A 290 -2.47 -0.84 -7.44
CA GLU A 290 -1.20 -1.58 -7.57
C GLU A 290 -1.34 -2.75 -8.58
N CYS A 291 -2.47 -3.46 -8.59
CA CYS A 291 -2.74 -4.49 -9.60
C CYS A 291 -2.84 -3.93 -11.03
N ILE A 292 -3.51 -2.78 -11.22
CA ILE A 292 -3.64 -2.14 -12.54
C ILE A 292 -2.26 -1.80 -13.12
N TYR A 293 -1.32 -1.34 -12.27
CA TYR A 293 0.07 -1.11 -12.69
C TYR A 293 0.71 -2.36 -13.30
N HIS A 294 0.53 -3.53 -12.69
CA HIS A 294 1.08 -4.79 -13.19
C HIS A 294 0.32 -5.37 -14.40
N LEU A 295 -0.94 -4.99 -14.62
CA LEU A 295 -1.69 -5.37 -15.83
C LEU A 295 -1.25 -4.57 -17.06
N ALA A 296 -0.93 -3.28 -16.90
CA ALA A 296 -0.71 -2.36 -18.02
C ALA A 296 0.39 -2.85 -19.00
N PRO A 297 1.58 -3.32 -18.56
CA PRO A 297 2.60 -3.82 -19.48
C PRO A 297 2.13 -4.99 -20.36
N VAL A 298 1.32 -5.90 -19.82
CA VAL A 298 0.79 -7.04 -20.58
C VAL A 298 -0.30 -6.58 -21.55
N ILE A 299 -1.13 -5.61 -21.16
CA ILE A 299 -2.14 -5.03 -22.06
C ILE A 299 -1.48 -4.34 -23.26
N HIS A 300 -0.36 -3.64 -23.06
CA HIS A 300 0.30 -2.88 -24.12
C HIS A 300 1.30 -3.68 -24.94
N CYS A 301 2.06 -4.59 -24.32
CA CYS A 301 3.24 -5.18 -24.95
C CYS A 301 3.09 -6.69 -25.23
N SER A 302 2.05 -7.36 -24.74
CA SER A 302 1.91 -8.81 -24.92
C SER A 302 1.47 -9.17 -26.34
N VAL A 303 2.19 -10.11 -26.96
CA VAL A 303 1.80 -10.74 -28.23
C VAL A 303 0.85 -11.93 -28.04
N ASP A 304 0.74 -12.45 -26.81
CA ASP A 304 -0.21 -13.52 -26.48
C ASP A 304 -1.62 -12.95 -26.34
N SER A 305 -2.49 -13.30 -27.30
CA SER A 305 -3.89 -12.85 -27.36
C SER A 305 -4.72 -13.34 -26.17
N ASN A 306 -4.42 -14.51 -25.61
CA ASN A 306 -5.17 -15.06 -24.47
C ASN A 306 -4.82 -14.29 -23.19
N GLU A 307 -3.53 -14.08 -22.95
CA GLU A 307 -3.07 -13.28 -21.80
C GLU A 307 -3.51 -11.83 -21.92
N HIS A 308 -3.46 -11.23 -23.12
CA HIS A 308 -4.00 -9.90 -23.36
C HIS A 308 -5.49 -9.81 -23.01
N SER A 309 -6.32 -10.72 -23.55
CA SER A 309 -7.76 -10.76 -23.28
C SER A 309 -8.07 -10.95 -21.79
N ALA A 310 -7.35 -11.83 -21.11
CA ALA A 310 -7.50 -12.05 -19.67
C ALA A 310 -7.16 -10.79 -18.85
N CYS A 311 -6.10 -10.06 -19.21
CA CYS A 311 -5.72 -8.81 -18.56
C CYS A 311 -6.73 -7.69 -18.81
N VAL A 312 -7.27 -7.56 -20.04
CA VAL A 312 -8.33 -6.60 -20.36
C VAL A 312 -9.60 -6.89 -19.56
N SER A 313 -10.00 -8.16 -19.45
CA SER A 313 -11.14 -8.57 -18.62
C SER A 313 -10.94 -8.19 -17.14
N ALA A 314 -9.77 -8.49 -16.58
CA ALA A 314 -9.43 -8.13 -15.21
C ALA A 314 -9.35 -6.61 -15.00
N PHE A 315 -8.82 -5.85 -15.96
CA PHE A 315 -8.80 -4.39 -15.92
C PHE A 315 -10.22 -3.80 -15.87
N ASN A 316 -11.14 -4.34 -16.68
CA ASN A 316 -12.54 -3.92 -16.64
C ASN A 316 -13.21 -4.29 -15.30
N GLN A 317 -12.91 -5.45 -14.72
CA GLN A 317 -13.38 -5.82 -13.39
C GLN A 317 -12.83 -4.89 -12.30
N ALA A 318 -11.54 -4.56 -12.34
CA ALA A 318 -10.90 -3.59 -11.45
C ALA A 318 -11.57 -2.21 -11.54
N ARG A 319 -11.82 -1.72 -12.75
CA ARG A 319 -12.59 -0.48 -12.98
C ARG A 319 -13.98 -0.57 -12.38
N GLY A 320 -14.68 -1.70 -12.54
CA GLY A 320 -15.99 -1.94 -11.95
C GLY A 320 -15.98 -1.87 -10.41
N ILE A 321 -14.95 -2.43 -9.77
CA ILE A 321 -14.74 -2.31 -8.32
C ILE A 321 -14.56 -0.84 -7.94
N LEU A 322 -13.67 -0.11 -8.62
CA LEU A 322 -13.41 1.31 -8.33
C LEU A 322 -14.67 2.18 -8.51
N VAL A 323 -15.49 1.91 -9.53
CA VAL A 323 -16.79 2.58 -9.71
C VAL A 323 -17.70 2.36 -8.51
N LYS A 324 -17.87 1.10 -8.06
CA LYS A 324 -18.71 0.78 -6.89
C LYS A 324 -18.20 1.48 -5.63
N LEU A 325 -16.88 1.41 -5.37
CA LEU A 325 -16.28 2.03 -4.19
C LEU A 325 -16.34 3.56 -4.25
N SER A 326 -16.27 4.18 -5.44
CA SER A 326 -16.28 5.64 -5.60
C SER A 326 -17.56 6.32 -5.09
N ALA A 327 -18.64 5.56 -4.89
CA ALA A 327 -19.89 6.05 -4.32
C ALA A 327 -19.73 6.53 -2.87
N TYR A 328 -18.79 5.95 -2.11
CA TYR A 328 -18.57 6.26 -0.69
C TYR A 328 -17.10 6.41 -0.31
N ASN A 329 -16.18 6.15 -1.24
CA ASN A 329 -14.74 6.26 -1.03
C ASN A 329 -14.13 7.25 -2.04
N ASN A 330 -13.75 8.42 -1.57
CA ASN A 330 -13.13 9.48 -2.38
C ASN A 330 -11.80 9.08 -3.01
N VAL A 331 -11.11 8.10 -2.43
CA VAL A 331 -9.82 7.59 -2.90
C VAL A 331 -10.05 6.72 -4.11
N ALA A 332 -11.10 5.89 -4.08
CA ALA A 332 -11.59 5.19 -5.27
C ALA A 332 -12.05 6.18 -6.35
N LYS A 333 -12.74 7.27 -5.97
CA LYS A 333 -13.15 8.34 -6.91
C LYS A 333 -11.96 9.00 -7.60
N LYS A 334 -10.89 9.31 -6.86
CA LYS A 334 -9.64 9.86 -7.41
C LYS A 334 -8.94 8.86 -8.32
N ALA A 335 -8.76 7.62 -7.84
CA ALA A 335 -8.17 6.53 -8.64
C ALA A 335 -8.94 6.33 -9.94
N LEU A 336 -10.28 6.35 -9.91
CA LEU A 336 -11.12 6.25 -11.09
C LEU A 336 -10.97 7.46 -12.02
N LYS A 337 -10.89 8.69 -11.49
CA LYS A 337 -10.66 9.90 -12.29
C LYS A 337 -9.32 9.81 -13.02
N ALA A 338 -8.27 9.40 -12.31
CA ALA A 338 -6.94 9.18 -12.89
C ALA A 338 -6.97 8.09 -13.96
N LEU A 339 -7.56 6.94 -13.67
CA LEU A 339 -7.70 5.83 -14.60
C LEU A 339 -8.44 6.25 -15.87
N ASN A 340 -9.52 7.02 -15.75
CA ASN A 340 -10.24 7.56 -16.92
C ASN A 340 -9.38 8.54 -17.73
N GLY A 341 -8.50 9.31 -17.08
CA GLY A 341 -7.53 10.18 -17.77
C GLY A 341 -6.53 9.36 -18.58
N VAL A 342 -6.00 8.30 -17.99
CA VAL A 342 -5.08 7.36 -18.64
C VAL A 342 -5.76 6.64 -19.82
N ILE A 343 -6.97 6.11 -19.64
CA ILE A 343 -7.75 5.46 -20.72
C ILE A 343 -8.02 6.43 -21.87
N LYS A 344 -8.32 7.70 -21.59
CA LYS A 344 -8.49 8.71 -22.64
C LYS A 344 -7.21 8.88 -23.44
N LYS A 345 -6.06 9.02 -22.76
CA LYS A 345 -4.74 9.09 -23.41
C LYS A 345 -4.47 7.85 -24.28
N TRP A 346 -4.78 6.65 -23.77
CA TRP A 346 -4.65 5.38 -24.51
C TRP A 346 -5.55 5.31 -25.75
N GLY A 347 -6.79 5.81 -25.66
CA GLY A 347 -7.75 5.82 -26.76
C GLY A 347 -7.47 6.89 -27.84
N THR A 348 -6.67 7.91 -27.53
CA THR A 348 -6.28 8.98 -28.47
C THR A 348 -4.95 8.73 -29.19
N GLY A 349 -4.40 7.51 -29.14
CA GLY A 349 -3.22 7.14 -29.94
C GLY A 349 -3.47 7.31 -31.44
N ASP A 350 -2.75 8.25 -32.05
CA ASP A 350 -2.53 8.49 -33.48
C ASP A 350 -3.70 8.26 -34.46
N THR A 351 -4.55 9.28 -34.56
CA THR A 351 -5.15 9.66 -35.85
C THR A 351 -4.50 10.93 -36.37
N LYS A 352 -3.17 10.92 -36.57
CA LYS A 352 -2.59 11.79 -37.60
C LYS A 352 -2.90 11.16 -38.95
N GLY A 353 -4.03 11.61 -39.50
CA GLY A 353 -4.51 11.24 -40.81
C GLY A 353 -3.45 11.46 -41.88
N SER A 354 -3.17 10.39 -42.61
CA SER A 354 -2.75 10.45 -44.00
C SER A 354 -3.82 11.21 -44.81
N SER A 355 -3.64 12.52 -45.00
CA SER A 355 -4.18 13.22 -46.15
C SER A 355 -3.34 14.48 -46.46
N GLY A 356 -2.95 14.64 -47.72
CA GLY A 356 -2.25 15.82 -48.21
C GLY A 356 -1.07 15.49 -49.11
N GLY A 357 -1.35 15.05 -50.33
CA GLY A 357 -0.36 15.03 -51.40
C GLY A 357 0.00 16.45 -51.85
N LYS A 358 1.30 16.64 -52.13
CA LYS A 358 1.96 17.60 -53.03
C LYS A 358 1.51 19.08 -52.99
N ASP A 359 2.44 19.96 -52.64
CA ASP A 359 3.14 20.73 -53.68
C ASP A 359 4.43 21.42 -53.17
N THR A 360 5.37 21.51 -54.09
CA THR A 360 6.74 22.02 -54.00
C THR A 360 6.81 23.56 -54.01
N SER A 361 7.69 24.15 -53.19
CA SER A 361 8.68 25.14 -53.65
C SER A 361 9.62 25.58 -52.52
N ALA A 362 10.92 25.53 -52.82
CA ALA A 362 12.00 26.06 -51.99
C ALA A 362 12.01 27.59 -51.93
N LEU A 363 12.54 28.17 -50.85
CA LEU A 363 13.44 29.33 -50.90
C LEU A 363 14.18 29.53 -49.57
N HIS A 364 15.46 29.82 -49.72
CA HIS A 364 16.51 30.05 -48.74
C HIS A 364 16.52 31.55 -48.35
N GLY A 365 16.82 31.91 -47.09
CA GLY A 365 17.03 33.30 -46.68
C GLY A 365 17.34 33.46 -45.20
N GLU A 366 18.53 34.00 -44.92
CA GLU A 366 19.15 34.19 -43.61
C GLU A 366 18.55 35.33 -42.75
N LEU A 367 18.61 35.09 -41.43
CA LEU A 367 18.81 35.99 -40.28
C LEU A 367 18.41 37.48 -40.37
N GLN A 368 17.48 37.89 -39.50
CA GLN A 368 17.72 39.05 -38.62
C GLN A 368 16.96 38.95 -37.30
N ASP A 369 17.70 39.29 -36.25
CA ASP A 369 17.42 39.20 -34.83
C ASP A 369 16.72 40.47 -34.32
N HIS A 370 15.86 40.30 -33.32
CA HIS A 370 15.44 41.24 -32.26
C HIS A 370 14.00 40.95 -31.79
N ASN A 371 13.88 40.26 -30.66
CA ASN A 371 13.34 40.89 -29.46
C ASN A 371 13.48 40.00 -28.21
N ASN A 372 14.11 40.60 -27.21
CA ASN A 372 14.32 40.12 -25.85
C ASN A 372 13.03 39.63 -25.18
N LEU A 373 13.12 38.45 -24.56
CA LEU A 373 12.58 38.20 -23.22
C LEU A 373 13.59 37.31 -22.49
N ASP A 374 14.15 37.86 -21.40
CA ASP A 374 15.12 37.21 -20.52
C ASP A 374 14.60 35.86 -20.02
N VAL A 375 15.32 34.79 -20.36
CA VAL A 375 15.14 33.45 -19.80
C VAL A 375 16.41 33.08 -19.02
N PRO A 376 16.31 32.67 -17.74
CA PRO A 376 17.45 32.38 -16.88
C PRO A 376 18.40 31.28 -17.42
N PRO A 377 19.71 31.34 -17.10
CA PRO A 377 20.76 30.49 -17.68
C PRO A 377 20.67 28.99 -17.31
N GLU A 378 19.70 28.55 -16.50
CA GLU A 378 19.50 27.13 -16.17
C GLU A 378 18.84 26.31 -17.31
N ILE A 379 18.30 26.96 -18.35
CA ILE A 379 17.61 26.27 -19.46
C ILE A 379 18.57 25.84 -20.58
N HIS A 380 19.71 26.52 -20.76
CA HIS A 380 20.73 26.12 -21.74
C HIS A 380 21.52 24.86 -21.35
N GLU A 381 21.61 24.54 -20.05
CA GLU A 381 22.30 23.34 -19.55
C GLU A 381 21.43 22.08 -19.68
N PHE A 382 20.09 22.22 -19.66
CA PHE A 382 19.13 21.14 -19.85
C PHE A 382 19.02 20.71 -21.32
N MET A 383 19.04 21.67 -22.26
CA MET A 383 18.95 21.37 -23.70
C MET A 383 20.23 20.72 -24.26
N ARG A 384 21.39 20.94 -23.64
CA ARG A 384 22.67 20.32 -24.09
C ARG A 384 22.82 18.85 -23.70
N ARG A 385 22.05 18.33 -22.74
CA ARG A 385 22.10 16.90 -22.35
C ARG A 385 21.17 16.00 -23.17
N ILE A 386 20.37 16.56 -24.06
CA ILE A 386 19.42 15.82 -24.89
C ILE A 386 19.94 15.58 -26.33
N GLU A 387 21.02 16.24 -26.75
CA GLU A 387 21.55 16.15 -28.13
C GLU A 387 22.67 15.12 -28.36
N VAL A 388 22.63 13.97 -27.67
CA VAL A 388 23.31 12.76 -28.17
C VAL A 388 22.33 11.60 -28.12
N GLN A 389 21.31 11.70 -28.98
CA GLN A 389 20.48 10.59 -29.41
C GLN A 389 20.71 10.41 -30.91
N ASP A 390 21.42 9.34 -31.25
CA ASP A 390 21.35 8.68 -32.56
C ASP A 390 21.63 7.20 -32.24
N GLY A 391 20.74 6.23 -32.48
CA GLY A 391 19.36 6.25 -32.94
C GLY A 391 18.81 4.82 -32.78
N GLN A 392 17.54 4.69 -32.42
CA GLN A 392 16.61 3.65 -32.87
C GLN A 392 15.28 3.82 -32.13
N ASP A 393 14.22 4.03 -32.90
CA ASP A 393 12.84 4.22 -32.45
C ASP A 393 12.42 3.13 -31.44
N SER A 394 12.28 3.54 -30.18
CA SER A 394 11.65 2.77 -29.11
C SER A 394 10.65 3.69 -28.45
N PHE A 395 9.40 3.20 -28.33
CA PHE A 395 8.29 3.87 -27.68
C PHE A 395 8.67 4.32 -26.26
N ASP A 396 9.02 5.59 -26.11
CA ASP A 396 9.07 6.26 -24.80
C ASP A 396 7.61 6.53 -24.37
N ILE A 397 7.00 5.51 -23.76
CA ILE A 397 5.83 5.73 -22.91
C ILE A 397 6.35 6.48 -21.69
N ASP A 398 5.88 7.71 -21.50
CA ASP A 398 6.11 8.51 -20.29
C ASP A 398 5.38 7.88 -19.08
N LEU A 399 5.86 6.70 -18.67
CA LEU A 399 5.50 5.95 -17.47
C LEU A 399 5.93 6.70 -16.20
N GLY A 400 6.76 7.74 -16.33
CA GLY A 400 7.13 8.65 -15.25
C GLY A 400 5.90 9.31 -14.62
N GLU A 401 4.96 9.80 -15.43
CA GLU A 401 3.70 10.38 -14.94
C GLU A 401 2.80 9.36 -14.21
N LEU A 402 2.86 8.07 -14.57
CA LEU A 402 2.08 7.01 -13.90
C LEU A 402 2.76 6.54 -12.60
N MET A 403 4.08 6.67 -12.50
CA MET A 403 4.85 6.28 -11.30
C MET A 403 5.04 7.40 -10.28
N ASP A 404 5.02 8.68 -10.71
CA ASP A 404 4.82 9.83 -9.82
C ASP A 404 3.46 9.77 -9.10
N MET A 405 2.48 9.08 -9.70
CA MET A 405 1.22 8.75 -9.05
C MET A 405 1.31 7.57 -8.06
N SER A 406 2.28 6.67 -8.22
CA SER A 406 2.35 5.40 -7.48
C SER A 406 2.96 5.50 -6.07
N MET A 407 3.73 6.56 -5.79
CA MET A 407 4.45 6.69 -4.49
C MET A 407 3.96 7.84 -3.62
N GLY A 408 3.00 8.66 -4.10
CA GLY A 408 2.54 9.86 -3.39
C GLY A 408 1.04 9.97 -3.12
N TRP A 409 0.20 9.03 -3.59
CA TRP A 409 -1.24 9.32 -3.72
C TRP A 409 -2.17 8.11 -3.54
N ILE A 410 -2.23 7.45 -2.37
CA ILE A 410 -3.20 6.35 -2.16
C ILE A 410 -3.71 6.29 -0.70
N SER A 411 -4.81 6.97 -0.35
CA SER A 411 -5.35 7.25 1.01
C SER A 411 -6.23 6.20 1.71
N GLY A 412 -5.87 5.64 2.88
CA GLY A 412 -6.86 5.02 3.80
C GLY A 412 -6.40 3.87 4.75
N SER A 413 -7.31 3.11 5.41
CA SER A 413 -7.04 2.33 6.66
C SER A 413 -6.75 0.82 6.51
N GLU A 414 -5.73 0.37 7.24
CA GLU A 414 -5.14 -0.97 7.10
C GLU A 414 -5.45 -1.97 8.22
N PHE A 415 -5.98 -1.50 9.36
CA PHE A 415 -5.73 -2.16 10.65
C PHE A 415 -6.74 -3.21 11.07
N ASP A 416 -8.05 -3.06 10.79
CA ASP A 416 -9.09 -4.01 11.26
C ASP A 416 -8.92 -4.44 12.73
N LEU A 417 -8.42 -3.51 13.56
CA LEU A 417 -8.26 -3.68 14.99
C LEU A 417 -9.58 -3.25 15.61
N GLN A 418 -10.24 -4.17 16.31
CA GLN A 418 -11.39 -3.81 17.14
C GLN A 418 -10.93 -2.82 18.22
N PRO A 419 -11.81 -1.91 18.67
CA PRO A 419 -11.50 -0.97 19.75
C PRO A 419 -10.88 -1.66 20.97
N ASP A 420 -11.31 -2.89 21.25
CA ASP A 420 -10.90 -3.72 22.39
C ASP A 420 -9.43 -4.20 22.33
N VAL A 421 -8.74 -4.02 21.19
CA VAL A 421 -7.29 -4.28 21.07
C VAL A 421 -6.47 -3.01 21.37
N LEU A 422 -7.13 -1.85 21.37
CA LEU A 422 -6.53 -0.53 21.64
C LEU A 422 -7.12 0.14 22.91
N LEU A 423 -8.08 -0.51 23.57
CA LEU A 423 -8.68 -0.21 24.87
C LEU A 423 -8.32 -1.33 25.85
#